data_AF-A0A2E1GSP8-F1
#
_entry.id   AF-A0A2E1GSP8-F1
#
_cell.length_a   1.000
_cell.length_b   1.000
_cell.length_c   1.000
_cell.angle_alpha   90.00
_cell.angle_beta   90.00
_cell.angle_gamma   90.00
#
_symmetry.space_group_name_H-M   'P 1'
#
loop_
_entity.id
_entity.type
_entity.pdbx_description
1 polymer ?
#
loop_
_entity_poly.entity_id
_entity_poly.type
_entity_poly.pdbx_seq_one_letter_code
_entity_poly.pdbx_strand_id
1 'polypeptide(L)' 'MSNNAKWFFYSVLGLLLIGFGLSVLGEAIIKKYENHPDWFYWGTVALVIFNSGICIVIKASSIKS' A
#
# COMPACT_ATOMS: atom_id res chain seq x y z
N MET A 1 2.50 -2.81 -26.18
CA MET A 1 3.31 -3.20 -25.01
C MET A 1 2.80 -4.55 -24.50
N SER A 2 3.63 -5.59 -24.58
CA SER A 2 3.26 -7.00 -24.34
C SER A 2 2.62 -7.21 -22.96
N ASN A 3 1.53 -7.98 -22.89
CA ASN A 3 0.70 -8.18 -21.67
C ASN A 3 1.51 -8.62 -20.43
N ASN A 4 2.64 -9.29 -20.64
CA ASN A 4 3.59 -9.70 -19.59
C ASN A 4 4.21 -8.51 -18.83
N ALA A 5 4.52 -7.41 -19.52
CA ALA A 5 5.13 -6.23 -18.91
C ALA A 5 4.12 -5.47 -18.03
N LYS A 6 2.84 -5.42 -18.46
CA LYS A 6 1.76 -4.79 -17.69
C LYS A 6 1.53 -5.51 -16.36
N TRP A 7 1.55 -6.85 -16.39
CA TRP A 7 1.40 -7.67 -15.19
C TRP A 7 2.52 -7.43 -14.18
N PHE A 8 3.77 -7.49 -14.64
CA PHE A 8 4.93 -7.30 -13.78
C PHE A 8 4.97 -5.89 -13.19
N PHE A 9 4.67 -4.87 -14.01
CA PHE A 9 4.61 -3.49 -13.56
C PHE A 9 3.51 -3.27 -12.52
N TYR A 10 2.30 -3.81 -12.74
CA TYR A 10 1.20 -3.72 -11.78
C TYR A 10 1.50 -4.44 -10.45
N SER A 11 2.12 -5.62 -10.50
CA SER A 11 2.53 -6.35 -9.30
C SER A 11 3.59 -5.59 -8.50
N VAL A 12 4.61 -5.03 -9.18
CA VAL A 12 5.64 -4.21 -8.54
C VAL A 12 5.04 -2.92 -7.95
N LEU A 13 4.14 -2.25 -8.69
CA LEU A 13 3.47 -1.04 -8.24
C LEU A 13 2.62 -1.30 -6.98
N GLY A 14 1.85 -2.38 -6.98
CA GLY A 14 1.03 -2.77 -5.84
C GLY A 14 1.87 -3.15 -4.62
N LEU A 15 3.00 -3.84 -4.80
CA LEU A 15 3.94 -4.17 -3.73
C LEU A 15 4.60 -2.90 -3.15
N LEU A 16 4.96 -1.93 -4.00
CA LEU A 16 5.47 -0.62 -3.59
C LEU A 16 4.44 0.17 -2.77
N LEU A 17 3.18 0.18 -3.22
CA LEU A 17 2.06 0.82 -2.50
C LEU A 17 1.84 0.18 -1.12
N ILE A 18 1.92 -1.14 -1.04
CA ILE A 18 1.84 -1.89 0.23
C ILE A 18 2.99 -1.50 1.16
N GLY A 19 4.24 -1.50 0.66
CA GLY A 19 5.41 -1.11 1.44
C GLY A 19 5.35 0.35 1.90
N PHE A 20 4.89 1.25 1.04
CA PHE A 20 4.66 2.65 1.36
C PHE A 20 3.58 2.81 2.44
N GLY A 21 2.45 2.12 2.31
CA GLY A 21 1.40 2.07 3.33
C GLY A 21 1.92 1.59 4.68
N LEU A 22 2.75 0.54 4.71
CA LEU A 22 3.40 0.05 5.94
C LEU A 22 4.33 1.07 6.57
N SER A 23 5.13 1.79 5.78
CA SER A 23 6.04 2.82 6.28
C SER A 23 5.27 3.98 6.92
N VAL A 24 4.19 4.42 6.27
CA VAL A 24 3.28 5.46 6.78
C VAL A 24 2.59 4.98 8.07
N LEU A 25 2.24 3.69 8.14
CA LEU A 25 1.66 3.08 9.33
C LEU A 25 2.67 3.04 10.50
N GLY A 26 3.95 2.79 10.20
CA GLY A 26 5.05 2.85 11.17
C GLY A 26 5.23 4.25 11.75
N GLU A 27 5.31 5.27 10.88
CA GLU A 27 5.36 6.69 11.29
C GLU A 27 4.15 7.07 12.14
N ALA A 28 2.96 6.58 11.77
CA ALA A 28 1.80 6.73 12.63
C ALA A 28 2.10 6.11 14.00
N ILE A 29 2.42 4.81 14.11
CA ILE A 29 2.62 4.14 15.41
C ILE A 29 3.60 4.91 16.32
N ILE A 30 4.65 5.49 15.76
CA ILE A 30 5.60 6.36 16.48
C ILE A 30 4.91 7.63 17.02
N LYS A 31 4.14 8.35 16.18
CA LYS A 31 3.32 9.51 16.58
C LYS A 31 2.31 9.19 17.68
N LYS A 32 1.75 7.97 17.70
CA LYS A 32 0.89 7.49 18.80
C LYS A 32 1.65 7.49 20.11
N TYR A 33 2.87 6.98 20.07
CA TYR A 33 3.74 6.84 21.22
C TYR A 33 4.17 8.21 21.75
N GLU A 34 4.38 9.17 20.86
CA GLU A 34 4.63 10.59 21.17
C GLU A 34 3.38 11.38 21.62
N ASN A 35 2.21 10.74 21.83
CA ASN A 35 0.95 11.39 22.26
C ASN A 35 0.38 12.44 21.28
N HIS A 36 0.72 12.38 19.99
CA HIS A 36 0.11 13.26 18.99
C HIS A 36 -1.28 12.72 18.58
N PRO A 37 -2.36 13.52 18.69
CA PRO A 37 -3.72 13.08 18.37
C PRO A 37 -3.94 12.78 16.88
N ASP A 38 -3.10 13.33 16.00
CA ASP A 38 -3.13 13.12 14.54
C ASP A 38 -2.73 11.70 14.12
N TRP A 39 -2.27 10.88 15.07
CA TRP A 39 -1.90 9.48 14.84
C TRP A 39 -3.02 8.68 14.16
N PHE A 40 -4.26 8.88 14.63
CA PHE A 40 -5.38 8.08 14.16
C PHE A 40 -5.69 8.37 12.68
N TYR A 41 -5.57 9.63 12.26
CA TYR A 41 -5.81 10.03 10.88
C TYR A 41 -4.71 9.49 9.97
N TRP A 42 -3.45 9.61 10.38
CA TRP A 42 -2.30 9.05 9.64
C TRP A 42 -2.36 7.52 9.54
N GLY A 43 -2.75 6.83 10.62
CA GLY A 43 -2.95 5.38 10.62
C GLY A 43 -4.11 4.95 9.72
N THR A 44 -5.21 5.71 9.70
CA THR A 44 -6.36 5.44 8.82
C THR A 44 -5.97 5.61 7.35
N VAL A 45 -5.26 6.69 7.01
CA VAL A 45 -4.71 6.91 5.66
C VAL A 45 -3.77 5.77 5.25
N ALA A 46 -2.89 5.33 6.17
CA ALA A 46 -2.00 4.20 5.92
C ALA A 46 -2.76 2.91 5.57
N LEU A 47 -3.82 2.61 6.31
CA LEU A 47 -4.69 1.44 6.06
C LEU A 47 -5.41 1.53 4.72
N VAL A 48 -5.90 2.71 4.33
CA VAL A 48 -6.53 2.94 3.02
C VAL A 48 -5.54 2.69 1.88
N ILE A 49 -4.31 3.22 2.01
CA ILE A 49 -3.24 3.05 1.02
C ILE A 49 -2.84 1.57 0.91
N PHE A 50 -2.65 0.90 2.06
CA PHE A 50 -2.28 -0.52 2.10
C PHE A 50 -3.36 -1.42 1.48
N ASN A 51 -4.63 -1.20 1.83
CA ASN A 51 -5.76 -1.96 1.27
C ASN A 51 -5.93 -1.71 -0.24
N SER A 52 -5.72 -0.46 -0.68
CA SER A 52 -5.70 -0.12 -2.11
C SER A 52 -4.56 -0.82 -2.86
N GLY A 53 -3.36 -0.88 -2.26
CA GLY A 53 -2.21 -1.60 -2.79
C GLY A 53 -2.47 -3.09 -2.99
N ILE A 54 -3.13 -3.74 -2.02
CA ILE A 54 -3.54 -5.16 -2.12
C ILE A 54 -4.49 -5.39 -3.29
N CYS A 55 -5.50 -4.53 -3.46
CA CYS A 55 -6.44 -4.63 -4.58
C CYS A 55 -5.72 -4.56 -5.95
N ILE A 56 -4.71 -3.70 -6.06
CA ILE A 56 -3.88 -3.55 -7.26
C ILE A 56 -3.06 -4.82 -7.52
N VAL A 57 -2.45 -5.41 -6.49
CA VAL A 57 -1.69 -6.69 -6.62
C VAL A 57 -2.59 -7.84 -7.04
N ILE A 58 -3.81 -7.94 -6.50
CA ILE A 58 -4.76 -9.00 -6.84
C ILE A 58 -5.22 -8.86 -8.30
N LYS A 59 -5.58 -7.63 -8.72
CA LYS A 59 -5.92 -7.35 -10.13
C LYS A 59 -4.75 -7.62 -11.07
N ALA A 60 -3.53 -7.29 -10.64
CA ALA A 60 -2.33 -7.66 -11.37
C ALA A 60 -2.30 -9.17 -11.57
N SER A 61 -2.31 -9.95 -10.48
CA SER A 61 -2.27 -11.42 -10.52
C SER A 61 -3.30 -12.04 -11.47
N SER A 62 -4.52 -11.50 -11.52
CA SER A 62 -5.58 -11.97 -12.43
C SER A 62 -5.32 -11.74 -13.93
N ILE A 63 -4.51 -10.75 -14.32
CA ILE A 63 -4.21 -10.43 -15.74
C ILE A 63 -3.33 -11.50 -16.40
N LYS A 64 -2.67 -12.35 -15.60
CA LYS A 64 -1.83 -13.44 -16.09
C LYS A 64 -2.58 -14.77 -16.21
N SER A 65 -3.82 -14.86 -15.71
CA SER A 65 -4.67 -16.05 -15.81
C SER A 65 -5.44 -16.10 -17.12
#